data_AF-A0A954GS98-F1
#
_entry.id   AF-A0A954GS98-F1
#
_cell.length_a   1.000
_cell.length_b   1.000
_cell.length_c   1.000
_cell.angle_alpha   90.00
_cell.angle_beta   90.00
_cell.angle_gamma   90.00
#
_symmetry.space_group_name_H-M   'P 1'
#
loop_
_entity.id
_entity.type
_entity.pdbx_description
1 polymer ?
#
loop_
_entity_poly.entity_id
_entity_poly.type
_entity_poly.pdbx_seq_one_letter_code
_entity_poly.pdbx_strand_id
1 'polypeptide(L)'
;MRTLPLALVLLLTSVAWSQDDLRCLENPQPYYSVLQQRAYEALDRRSEVLKALQSPEDIRAYQQRQREFFLKQIGDFPAEKSPLNAVTTRVIEEDGYRIENVIFDSRPHHRITANLYLPKGKGPFAGVVVASGHSRTAKTADYNQRFALMMVRNGMAALCFDPIGQGERSQILN
;
A
#
# COMPACT_ATOMS: atom_id res chain seq x y z
N MET A 1 42.21 -57.95 43.56
CA MET A 1 42.88 -57.62 42.29
C MET A 1 41.97 -57.99 41.13
N ARG A 2 41.72 -57.02 40.23
CA ARG A 2 41.02 -57.03 38.92
C ARG A 2 39.73 -56.20 38.89
N THR A 3 39.94 -54.90 38.71
CA THR A 3 38.95 -53.89 38.32
C THR A 3 38.72 -53.96 36.80
N LEU A 4 37.45 -54.04 36.36
CA LEU A 4 37.04 -53.80 34.96
C LEU A 4 37.09 -52.29 34.66
N PRO A 5 37.47 -51.86 33.44
CA PRO A 5 37.30 -50.47 33.03
C PRO A 5 35.88 -50.26 32.45
N LEU A 6 35.23 -49.20 32.93
CA LEU A 6 33.96 -48.68 32.42
C LEU A 6 34.26 -47.90 31.13
N ALA A 7 33.81 -48.40 29.97
CA ALA A 7 33.92 -47.69 28.70
C ALA A 7 32.87 -46.57 28.64
N LEU A 8 33.32 -45.32 28.64
CA LEU A 8 32.49 -44.14 28.44
C LEU A 8 32.30 -43.94 26.92
N VAL A 9 31.13 -44.31 26.40
CA VAL A 9 30.75 -44.02 25.01
C VAL A 9 30.17 -42.61 24.95
N LEU A 10 30.97 -41.66 24.45
CA LEU A 10 30.51 -40.32 24.08
C LEU A 10 29.76 -40.40 22.74
N LEU A 11 28.43 -40.41 22.80
CA LEU A 11 27.56 -40.22 21.64
C LEU A 11 27.54 -38.72 21.27
N LEU A 12 28.37 -38.34 20.30
CA LEU A 12 28.25 -37.08 19.58
C LEU A 12 27.03 -37.18 18.64
N THR A 13 25.87 -36.71 19.10
CA THR A 13 24.73 -36.50 18.20
C THR A 13 25.02 -35.25 17.36
N SER A 14 25.61 -35.44 16.19
CA SER A 14 25.62 -34.43 15.15
C SER A 14 24.20 -34.23 14.65
N VAL A 15 23.51 -33.21 15.14
CA VAL A 15 22.26 -32.74 14.53
C VAL A 15 22.65 -32.08 13.22
N ALA A 16 22.64 -32.86 12.13
CA ALA A 16 22.82 -32.35 10.79
C ALA A 16 21.56 -31.55 10.42
N TRP A 17 21.65 -30.23 10.50
CA TRP A 17 20.67 -29.34 9.89
C TRP A 17 20.87 -29.41 8.38
N SER A 18 20.19 -30.34 7.71
CA SER A 18 19.99 -30.25 6.27
C SER A 18 19.06 -29.07 6.04
N GLN A 19 19.60 -27.91 5.64
CA GLN A 19 18.78 -26.89 5.02
C GLN A 19 18.27 -27.47 3.69
N ASP A 20 16.95 -27.46 3.49
CA ASP A 20 16.39 -27.78 2.20
C ASP A 20 17.02 -26.89 1.13
N ASP A 21 17.47 -27.49 0.03
CA ASP A 21 17.97 -26.73 -1.11
C ASP A 21 16.79 -26.03 -1.79
N LEU A 22 16.49 -24.81 -1.36
CA LEU A 22 15.41 -23.98 -1.91
C LEU A 22 15.77 -23.36 -3.27
N ARG A 23 16.80 -23.87 -3.96
CA ARG A 23 17.13 -23.49 -5.34
C ARG A 23 16.08 -24.05 -6.29
N CYS A 24 15.07 -23.23 -6.61
CA CYS A 24 14.07 -23.55 -7.62
C CYS A 24 14.54 -23.32 -9.07
N LEU A 25 15.80 -22.91 -9.30
CA LEU A 25 16.37 -22.63 -10.62
C LEU A 25 17.74 -23.30 -10.77
N GLU A 26 17.90 -24.10 -11.83
CA GLU A 26 19.12 -24.88 -12.12
C GLU A 26 20.30 -24.01 -12.59
N ASN A 27 20.04 -22.81 -13.11
CA ASN A 27 21.07 -21.90 -13.60
C ASN A 27 20.61 -20.43 -13.42
N PRO A 28 20.70 -19.87 -12.21
CA PRO A 28 20.22 -18.52 -11.96
C PRO A 28 21.18 -17.53 -12.64
N GLN A 29 20.86 -17.12 -13.87
CA GLN A 29 21.10 -15.72 -14.22
C GLN A 29 20.52 -14.89 -13.08
N PRO A 30 21.19 -13.85 -12.56
CA PRO A 30 20.64 -13.08 -11.47
C PRO A 30 19.27 -12.60 -11.95
N TYR A 31 18.19 -13.19 -11.43
CA TYR A 31 16.84 -12.99 -11.96
C TYR A 31 16.52 -11.49 -12.02
N TYR A 32 17.11 -10.76 -11.06
CA TYR A 32 17.18 -9.31 -11.03
C TYR A 32 17.76 -8.65 -12.29
N SER A 33 18.90 -9.11 -12.85
CA SER A 33 19.51 -8.53 -14.05
C SER A 33 18.62 -8.71 -15.28
N VAL A 34 17.97 -9.87 -15.42
CA VAL A 34 17.02 -10.13 -16.52
C VAL A 34 15.80 -9.22 -16.39
N LEU A 35 15.23 -9.08 -15.19
CA LEU A 35 14.12 -8.16 -14.95
C LEU A 35 14.52 -6.70 -15.18
N GLN A 36 15.71 -6.32 -14.74
CA GLN A 36 16.26 -4.98 -14.92
C GLN A 36 16.45 -4.65 -16.40
N GLN A 37 17.00 -5.57 -17.19
CA GLN A 37 17.13 -5.39 -18.64
C GLN A 37 15.77 -5.18 -19.30
N ARG A 38 14.77 -6.02 -18.97
CA ARG A 38 13.40 -5.86 -19.49
C ARG A 38 12.78 -4.53 -19.10
N ALA A 39 13.06 -4.03 -17.88
CA ALA A 39 12.62 -2.72 -17.44
C ALA A 39 13.25 -1.61 -18.27
N TYR A 40 14.57 -1.67 -18.54
CA TYR A 40 15.24 -0.69 -19.40
C TYR A 40 14.70 -0.70 -20.82
N GLU A 41 14.51 -1.87 -21.43
CA GLU A 41 13.90 -1.96 -22.77
C GLU A 41 12.48 -1.35 -22.80
N ALA A 42 11.72 -1.47 -21.72
CA ALA A 42 10.41 -0.82 -21.61
C ALA A 42 10.51 0.70 -21.46
N LEU A 43 11.51 1.20 -20.72
CA LEU A 43 11.79 2.63 -20.60
C LEU A 43 12.25 3.23 -21.92
N ASP A 44 13.08 2.53 -22.68
CA ASP A 44 13.54 2.96 -24.01
C ASP A 44 12.37 3.08 -24.98
N ARG A 45 11.49 2.05 -25.05
CA ARG A 45 10.26 2.11 -25.84
C ARG A 45 9.38 3.29 -25.43
N ARG A 46 9.22 3.55 -24.14
CA ARG A 46 8.47 4.71 -23.64
C ARG A 46 9.14 6.02 -24.07
N SER A 47 10.47 6.12 -24.02
CA SER A 47 11.20 7.31 -24.44
C SER A 47 10.93 7.65 -25.91
N GLU A 48 10.95 6.66 -26.81
CA GLU A 48 10.64 6.89 -28.22
C GLU A 48 9.21 7.37 -28.44
N VAL A 49 8.25 6.80 -27.70
CA VAL A 49 6.85 7.26 -27.74
C VAL A 49 6.73 8.72 -27.29
N LEU A 50 7.43 9.11 -26.22
CA LEU A 50 7.37 10.47 -25.69
C LEU A 50 8.02 11.49 -26.63
N LYS A 51 9.11 11.13 -27.32
CA LYS A 51 9.76 11.99 -28.32
C LYS A 51 8.83 12.33 -29.50
N ALA A 52 7.92 11.42 -29.85
CA ALA A 52 6.96 11.64 -30.93
C ALA A 52 5.79 12.57 -30.57
N LEU A 53 5.62 12.94 -29.30
CA LEU A 53 4.54 13.85 -28.87
C LEU A 53 4.97 15.30 -29.11
N GLN A 54 4.42 15.94 -30.15
CA GLN A 54 4.84 17.28 -30.59
C GLN A 54 3.76 18.34 -30.41
N SER A 55 2.55 17.93 -30.04
CA SER A 55 1.40 18.82 -29.87
C SER A 55 0.58 18.52 -28.60
N PRO A 56 -0.23 19.48 -28.12
CA PRO A 56 -1.21 19.23 -27.06
C PRO A 56 -2.19 18.09 -27.40
N GLU A 57 -2.55 17.93 -28.68
CA GLU A 57 -3.41 16.86 -29.19
C GLU A 57 -2.74 15.49 -29.01
N ASP A 58 -1.45 15.36 -29.35
CA ASP A 58 -0.68 14.12 -29.16
C ASP A 58 -0.62 13.72 -27.68
N ILE A 59 -0.40 14.70 -26.80
CA ILE A 59 -0.36 14.49 -25.35
C ILE A 59 -1.71 13.99 -24.84
N ARG A 60 -2.82 14.61 -25.26
CA ARG A 60 -4.17 14.17 -24.86
C ARG A 60 -4.47 12.75 -25.35
N ALA A 61 -4.13 12.44 -26.60
CA ALA A 61 -4.30 11.09 -27.14
C ALA A 61 -3.44 10.06 -26.39
N TYR A 62 -2.20 10.42 -26.03
CA TYR A 62 -1.33 9.58 -25.21
C TYR A 62 -1.92 9.33 -23.83
N GLN A 63 -2.37 10.38 -23.13
CA GLN A 63 -3.00 10.28 -21.80
C GLN A 63 -4.23 9.35 -21.83
N GLN A 64 -5.08 9.48 -22.86
CA GLN A 64 -6.22 8.59 -23.04
C GLN A 64 -5.79 7.13 -23.17
N ARG A 65 -4.82 6.83 -24.06
CA ARG A 65 -4.30 5.45 -24.24
C ARG A 65 -3.69 4.90 -22.96
N GLN A 66 -2.93 5.71 -22.21
CA GLN A 66 -2.33 5.26 -20.94
C GLN A 66 -3.41 4.99 -19.88
N ARG A 67 -4.46 5.80 -19.83
CA ARG A 67 -5.59 5.59 -18.93
C ARG A 67 -6.31 4.28 -19.24
N GLU A 68 -6.65 4.05 -20.51
CA GLU A 68 -7.30 2.81 -20.96
C GLU A 68 -6.43 1.58 -20.67
N PHE A 69 -5.13 1.66 -20.97
CA PHE A 69 -4.18 0.61 -20.64
C PHE A 69 -4.16 0.30 -19.14
N PHE A 70 -4.03 1.33 -18.30
CA PHE A 70 -3.96 1.18 -16.84
C PHE A 70 -5.23 0.56 -16.27
N LEU A 71 -6.42 1.04 -16.67
CA LEU A 71 -7.70 0.50 -16.22
C LEU A 71 -7.84 -0.98 -16.54
N LYS A 72 -7.46 -1.38 -17.77
CA LYS A 72 -7.45 -2.78 -18.18
C LYS A 72 -6.51 -3.64 -17.33
N GLN A 73 -5.34 -3.11 -16.92
CA GLN A 73 -4.40 -3.85 -16.08
C GLN A 73 -4.92 -4.06 -14.65
N ILE A 74 -5.66 -3.10 -14.10
CA ILE A 74 -6.18 -3.20 -12.73
C ILE A 74 -7.55 -3.91 -12.65
N GLY A 75 -8.09 -4.37 -13.77
CA GLY A 75 -9.36 -5.13 -13.84
C GLY A 75 -10.63 -4.28 -13.92
N ASP A 76 -10.55 -3.09 -14.50
CA ASP A 76 -11.63 -2.09 -14.61
C ASP A 76 -12.23 -1.65 -13.26
N PHE A 77 -13.08 -0.62 -13.31
CA PHE A 77 -13.90 -0.23 -12.16
C PHE A 77 -15.26 -0.93 -12.23
N PRO A 78 -15.92 -1.16 -11.07
CA PRO A 78 -17.31 -1.62 -11.07
C PRO A 78 -18.19 -0.73 -11.96
N ALA A 79 -19.02 -1.36 -12.79
CA ALA A 79 -19.94 -0.65 -13.70
C ALA A 79 -20.93 0.24 -12.94
N GLU A 80 -21.32 -0.18 -11.73
CA GLU A 80 -22.21 0.54 -10.84
C GLU A 80 -21.49 0.96 -9.56
N LYS A 81 -21.81 2.16 -9.07
CA LYS A 81 -21.32 2.63 -7.78
C LYS A 81 -22.11 1.97 -6.66
N SER A 82 -21.44 1.41 -5.67
CA SER A 82 -22.08 0.95 -4.44
C SER A 82 -22.41 2.13 -3.51
N PRO A 83 -23.48 2.03 -2.70
CA PRO A 83 -23.70 2.97 -1.61
C PRO A 83 -22.48 3.07 -0.69
N LEU A 84 -22.15 4.28 -0.24
CA LEU A 84 -20.97 4.52 0.58
C LEU A 84 -21.12 3.98 2.02
N ASN A 85 -22.34 3.91 2.55
CA ASN A 85 -22.65 3.43 3.91
C ASN A 85 -21.72 4.01 4.98
N ALA A 86 -21.37 5.30 4.87
CA ALA A 86 -20.46 5.95 5.79
C ALA A 86 -21.11 6.14 7.17
N VAL A 87 -20.37 5.76 8.21
CA VAL A 87 -20.75 5.90 9.61
C VAL A 87 -19.61 6.57 10.37
N THR A 88 -19.90 7.69 11.03
CA THR A 88 -18.98 8.32 11.98
C THR A 88 -19.09 7.60 13.32
N THR A 89 -18.01 6.98 13.77
CA THR A 89 -17.95 6.19 15.01
C THR A 89 -17.46 6.99 16.20
N ARG A 90 -16.69 8.06 15.95
CA ARG A 90 -16.19 8.98 16.97
C ARG A 90 -15.94 10.35 16.36
N VAL A 91 -16.15 11.39 17.16
CA VAL A 91 -15.73 12.76 16.85
C VAL A 91 -14.76 13.22 17.92
N ILE A 92 -13.68 13.88 17.50
CA ILE A 92 -12.72 14.56 18.37
C ILE A 92 -12.78 16.03 18.00
N GLU A 93 -13.25 16.86 18.92
CA GLU A 93 -13.29 18.31 18.75
C GLU A 93 -11.92 18.92 19.07
N GLU A 94 -11.44 19.79 18.20
CA GLU A 94 -10.19 20.52 18.35
C GLU A 94 -10.44 22.01 18.10
N ASP A 95 -9.47 22.86 18.42
CA ASP A 95 -9.60 24.28 18.13
C ASP A 95 -9.52 24.53 16.60
N GLY A 96 -10.61 25.05 16.03
CA GLY A 96 -10.74 25.39 14.61
C GLY A 96 -11.07 24.21 13.66
N TYR A 97 -11.10 22.97 14.14
CA TYR A 97 -11.43 21.79 13.31
C TYR A 97 -11.94 20.63 14.17
N ARG A 98 -12.41 19.57 13.54
CA ARG A 98 -12.70 18.29 14.21
C ARG A 98 -12.15 17.11 13.42
N ILE A 99 -11.95 15.99 14.10
CA ILE A 99 -11.56 14.72 13.49
C ILE A 99 -12.72 13.75 13.65
N GLU A 100 -13.26 13.28 12.54
CA GLU A 100 -14.27 12.23 12.51
C GLU A 100 -13.61 10.89 12.20
N ASN A 101 -13.76 9.90 13.09
CA ASN A 101 -13.41 8.52 12.76
C ASN A 101 -14.56 7.94 11.98
N VAL A 102 -14.32 7.57 10.73
CA VAL A 102 -15.36 7.11 9.80
C VAL A 102 -15.05 5.71 9.32
N ILE A 103 -16.11 4.92 9.17
CA ILE A 103 -16.09 3.63 8.50
C ILE A 103 -17.04 3.71 7.32
N PHE A 104 -16.61 3.29 6.13
CA PHE A 104 -17.44 3.31 4.92
C PHE A 104 -17.11 2.14 4.00
N ASP A 105 -18.02 1.84 3.08
CA ASP A 105 -17.86 0.79 2.08
C ASP A 105 -17.28 1.40 0.78
N SER A 106 -16.09 0.94 0.35
CA SER A 106 -15.55 1.34 -0.95
C SER A 106 -16.09 0.49 -2.11
N ARG A 107 -16.57 -0.71 -1.79
CA ARG A 107 -17.22 -1.71 -2.65
C ARG A 107 -18.15 -2.57 -1.78
N PRO A 108 -19.08 -3.35 -2.34
CA PRO A 108 -19.89 -4.27 -1.54
C PRO A 108 -19.02 -5.14 -0.62
N HIS A 109 -19.33 -5.11 0.68
CA HIS A 109 -18.61 -5.85 1.72
C HIS A 109 -17.12 -5.51 1.88
N HIS A 110 -16.67 -4.35 1.36
CA HIS A 110 -15.28 -3.91 1.46
C HIS A 110 -15.17 -2.61 2.27
N ARG A 111 -15.04 -2.76 3.59
CA ARG A 111 -14.98 -1.65 4.54
C ARG A 111 -13.59 -1.02 4.58
N ILE A 112 -13.60 0.32 4.60
CA ILE A 112 -12.45 1.18 4.82
C ILE A 112 -12.67 1.94 6.12
N THR A 113 -11.63 2.04 6.93
CA THR A 113 -11.62 2.88 8.13
C THR A 113 -10.71 4.08 7.89
N ALA A 114 -11.12 5.25 8.37
CA ALA A 114 -10.41 6.50 8.10
C ALA A 114 -10.60 7.53 9.22
N ASN A 115 -9.69 8.50 9.28
CA ASN A 115 -9.85 9.75 10.02
C ASN A 115 -10.11 10.87 9.01
N LEU A 116 -11.25 11.55 9.16
CA LEU A 116 -11.66 12.69 8.36
C LEU A 116 -11.48 13.96 9.18
N TYR A 117 -10.48 14.76 8.82
CA TYR A 117 -10.19 16.06 9.42
C TYR A 117 -11.00 17.12 8.70
N LEU A 118 -11.89 17.81 9.42
CA LEU A 118 -12.82 18.79 8.85
C LEU A 118 -12.65 20.16 9.50
N PRO A 119 -12.47 21.23 8.71
CA PRO A 119 -12.48 22.58 9.26
C PRO A 119 -13.82 22.88 9.94
N LYS A 120 -13.79 23.72 10.97
CA LYS A 120 -15.02 24.24 11.60
C LYS A 120 -15.72 25.19 10.64
N GLY A 121 -17.04 25.09 10.54
CA GLY A 121 -17.87 25.94 9.68
C GLY A 121 -18.74 25.14 8.72
N LYS A 122 -19.34 25.83 7.75
CA LYS A 122 -20.15 25.22 6.69
C LYS A 122 -19.31 25.14 5.41
N GLY A 123 -19.21 23.95 4.84
CA GLY A 123 -18.53 23.70 3.57
C GLY A 123 -19.31 24.24 2.35
N PRO A 124 -18.91 23.85 1.12
CA PRO A 124 -17.91 22.82 0.82
C PRO A 124 -16.48 23.26 1.14
N PHE A 125 -15.65 22.31 1.57
CA PHE A 125 -14.22 22.51 1.73
C PHE A 125 -13.47 21.86 0.56
N ALA A 126 -12.32 22.41 0.18
CA ALA A 126 -11.40 21.67 -0.67
C ALA A 126 -11.00 20.37 0.03
N GLY A 127 -10.94 19.25 -0.70
CA GLY A 127 -10.70 17.92 -0.14
C GLY A 127 -9.35 17.34 -0.58
N VAL A 128 -8.63 16.73 0.36
CA VAL A 128 -7.39 15.99 0.11
C VAL A 128 -7.52 14.56 0.61
N VAL A 129 -7.16 13.59 -0.22
CA VAL A 129 -7.07 12.19 0.18
C VAL A 129 -5.61 11.90 0.53
N VAL A 130 -5.39 11.41 1.76
CA VAL A 130 -4.06 11.08 2.28
C VAL A 130 -3.90 9.56 2.24
N ALA A 131 -3.17 9.09 1.23
CA ALA A 131 -2.81 7.68 1.11
C ALA A 131 -1.55 7.41 1.92
N SER A 132 -1.65 6.48 2.89
CA SER A 132 -0.49 6.11 3.70
C SER A 132 0.56 5.38 2.86
N GLY A 133 1.83 5.74 3.06
CA GLY A 133 2.98 4.94 2.62
C GLY A 133 3.17 3.65 3.44
N HIS A 134 4.40 3.16 3.51
CA HIS A 134 4.77 1.92 4.22
C HIS A 134 4.78 2.10 5.75
N SER A 135 3.61 2.32 6.35
CA SER A 135 3.45 2.40 7.81
C SER A 135 2.49 1.34 8.32
N ARG A 136 2.88 0.65 9.39
CA ARG A 136 1.99 -0.27 10.09
C ARG A 136 0.78 0.44 10.72
N THR A 137 0.92 1.71 11.10
CA THR A 137 -0.12 2.49 11.80
C THR A 137 -1.00 3.31 10.86
N ALA A 138 -0.70 3.31 9.55
CA ALA A 138 -1.50 3.91 8.48
C ALA A 138 -2.12 5.27 8.80
N LYS A 139 -3.46 5.40 8.91
CA LYS A 139 -4.13 6.70 9.15
C LYS A 139 -3.68 7.39 10.44
N THR A 140 -3.11 6.64 11.38
CA THR A 140 -2.56 7.14 12.65
C THR A 140 -1.04 7.34 12.63
N ALA A 141 -0.38 7.12 11.50
CA ALA A 141 1.04 7.44 11.35
C ALA A 141 1.28 8.94 11.53
N ASP A 142 2.36 9.29 12.23
CA ASP A 142 2.70 10.67 12.60
C ASP A 142 2.78 11.59 11.38
N TYR A 143 3.39 11.13 10.27
CA TYR A 143 3.50 11.91 9.04
C TYR A 143 2.14 12.13 8.34
N ASN A 144 1.24 11.14 8.38
CA ASN A 144 -0.10 11.28 7.81
C ASN A 144 -0.95 12.25 8.63
N GLN A 145 -0.91 12.13 9.96
CA GLN A 145 -1.61 13.05 10.85
C GLN A 145 -1.08 14.48 10.70
N ARG A 146 0.25 14.67 10.70
CA ARG A 146 0.86 16.00 10.46
C ARG A 146 0.39 16.61 9.15
N PHE A 147 0.40 15.85 8.06
CA PHE A 147 -0.07 16.33 6.77
C PHE A 147 -1.55 16.72 6.81
N ALA A 148 -2.43 15.89 7.37
CA ALA A 148 -3.85 16.19 7.49
C ALA A 148 -4.13 17.41 8.39
N LEU A 149 -3.38 17.56 9.49
CA LEU A 149 -3.42 18.72 10.37
C LEU A 149 -3.00 20.00 9.63
N MET A 150 -1.97 19.93 8.80
CA MET A 150 -1.59 21.07 7.94
C MET A 150 -2.72 21.45 6.98
N MET A 151 -3.35 20.47 6.32
CA MET A 151 -4.46 20.72 5.39
C MET A 151 -5.66 21.36 6.10
N VAL A 152 -6.09 20.80 7.23
CA VAL A 152 -7.29 21.27 7.95
C VAL A 152 -7.12 22.66 8.55
N ARG A 153 -5.92 22.98 9.05
CA ARG A 153 -5.58 24.32 9.53
C ARG A 153 -5.52 25.37 8.41
N ASN A 154 -5.40 24.93 7.15
CA ASN A 154 -5.49 25.79 5.97
C ASN A 154 -6.88 25.73 5.30
N GLY A 155 -7.91 25.25 6.00
CA GLY A 155 -9.30 25.27 5.51
C GLY A 155 -9.65 24.15 4.53
N MET A 156 -8.82 23.09 4.44
CA MET A 156 -9.07 21.94 3.58
C MET A 156 -9.48 20.71 4.40
N ALA A 157 -10.51 19.99 3.96
CA ALA A 157 -10.82 18.68 4.50
C ALA A 157 -9.74 17.66 4.10
N ALA A 158 -9.33 16.80 5.03
CA ALA A 158 -8.34 15.74 4.76
C ALA A 158 -8.85 14.38 5.22
N LEU A 159 -8.85 13.39 4.32
CA LEU A 159 -9.25 12.01 4.61
C LEU A 159 -8.00 11.11 4.63
N CYS A 160 -7.57 10.70 5.82
CA CYS A 160 -6.54 9.68 6.01
C CYS A 160 -7.20 8.32 6.18
N PHE A 161 -6.98 7.39 5.25
CA PHE A 161 -7.59 6.05 5.32
C PHE A 161 -6.54 4.97 5.53
N ASP A 162 -6.97 3.81 6.04
CA ASP A 162 -6.13 2.63 6.18
C ASP A 162 -6.05 1.86 4.83
N PRO A 163 -4.85 1.73 4.22
CA PRO A 163 -4.65 0.84 3.07
C PRO A 163 -4.88 -0.62 3.45
N ILE A 164 -5.02 -1.48 2.44
CA ILE A 164 -5.10 -2.93 2.66
C ILE A 164 -3.81 -3.38 3.36
N GLY A 165 -3.94 -4.17 4.43
CA GLY A 165 -2.81 -4.72 5.16
C GLY A 165 -2.12 -3.75 6.13
N GLN A 166 -2.70 -2.58 6.39
CA GLN A 166 -2.15 -1.60 7.35
C GLN A 166 -3.22 -1.08 8.31
N GLY A 167 -2.80 -0.50 9.44
CA GLY A 167 -3.70 0.08 10.43
C GLY A 167 -4.70 -0.94 10.95
N GLU A 168 -5.97 -0.53 11.04
CA GLU A 168 -7.07 -1.41 11.45
C GLU A 168 -7.43 -2.47 10.39
N ARG A 169 -6.82 -2.40 9.21
CA ARG A 169 -7.01 -3.35 8.11
C ARG A 169 -5.83 -4.30 7.95
N SER A 170 -4.97 -4.38 8.98
CA SER A 170 -3.94 -5.40 9.10
C SER A 170 -4.61 -6.76 9.30
N GLN A 171 -4.40 -7.67 8.36
CA GLN A 171 -4.89 -9.05 8.44
C GLN A 171 -3.73 -9.92 8.91
N ILE A 172 -3.85 -10.48 10.12
CA ILE A 172 -2.93 -11.51 10.60
C ILE A 172 -3.66 -12.84 10.40
N LEU A 173 -3.00 -13.79 9.75
CA LEU A 173 -3.47 -15.18 9.73
C LEU A 173 -3.34 -15.70 11.17
N ASN A 174 -4.47 -15.97 11.82
CA ASN A 174 -4.50 -16.75 13.05
C ASN A 174 -4.44 -18.23 12.72
#